data_AF-A0AA38JM46-F1
#
_entry.id   AF-A0AA38JM46-F1
#
_cell.length_a   1.000
_cell.length_b   1.000
_cell.length_c   1.000
_cell.angle_alpha   90.00
_cell.angle_beta   90.00
_cell.angle_gamma   90.00
#
_symmetry.space_group_name_H-M   'P 1'
#
loop_
_entity.id
_entity.type
_entity.pdbx_description
1 polymer ?
#
loop_
_entity_poly.entity_id
_entity_poly.type
_entity_poly.pdbx_seq_one_letter_code
_entity_poly.pdbx_strand_id
1 'polypeptide(L)'
;MFFSWTRSLSHRRFSSVLFSQSSKFPLSRSSLSLIAFLNSSMNSPLTSPTETLPSQRRSARIHTMTSNTNIQASAVSVTADDEAGVIATTTAKRKRVSKEVAKGAEAVILSDLSSLEDVENPPPKTKKKKAGTKKSKRIIKTVKADVDEELDEETKLKKARKPRKPKPEPVYDIPDVERRETKFRGRLGYACLNTILRNKKPASEAVFCSRTCRIDTIKKNGMDWVKDLGRKNVQDLITMIQWNEDNNIRFLRLSSEMFPFASHSIYGYSLEYCAPLLAEAGALAKKYGHRLTTHPGQFTQLGSPKPGVIQSSIRELEYHCQMLDLMRVGKDGVTIIHGGGVYDDKPGTIERIKTTIRDVLPQHVRDRLVLENDELCYNADDLLPICEELDVPLVFDYHHDALRPSSIPPAEIIRRANAIFARRGIRPKQHLSEPRPGAVTIMERRAHADRCERLPDELEDVASDVDLMIEAKDKEQAVLHLYRIYGLQEVKHESLRPPNVNQTKETKGRKSSKRTKKGNVTLDEDVNDLEGQIEGEDVLNLEVDDGGDEVEGALEEEDEGQK
;
A
#
# COMPACT_ATOMS: atom_id res chain seq x y z
N MET A 1 -69.80 32.37 6.99
CA MET A 1 -68.37 32.14 7.27
C MET A 1 -67.96 32.99 8.47
N PHE A 2 -66.93 32.58 9.23
CA PHE A 2 -66.49 33.15 10.51
C PHE A 2 -67.46 33.01 11.71
N PHE A 3 -66.90 33.25 12.91
CA PHE A 3 -67.44 33.04 14.28
C PHE A 3 -67.58 31.57 14.73
N SER A 4 -67.38 31.18 16.01
CA SER A 4 -66.71 31.83 17.17
C SER A 4 -66.62 30.88 18.39
N TRP A 5 -65.56 30.98 19.20
CA TRP A 5 -65.51 30.94 20.70
C TRP A 5 -64.05 30.71 21.15
N THR A 6 -63.36 31.33 22.13
CA THR A 6 -63.56 32.31 23.24
C THR A 6 -63.38 31.75 24.67
N ARG A 7 -62.22 32.09 25.30
CA ARG A 7 -62.03 32.40 26.75
C ARG A 7 -62.13 31.21 27.75
N SER A 8 -61.63 31.28 29.00
CA SER A 8 -61.03 32.38 29.81
C SER A 8 -60.25 31.90 31.06
N LEU A 9 -59.25 32.69 31.51
CA LEU A 9 -58.85 32.97 32.93
C LEU A 9 -58.38 31.80 33.87
N SER A 10 -57.76 32.02 35.05
CA SER A 10 -56.70 32.96 35.52
C SER A 10 -56.30 32.69 37.00
N HIS A 11 -55.33 33.47 37.54
CA HIS A 11 -54.83 33.57 38.95
C HIS A 11 -53.69 32.60 39.35
N ARG A 12 -52.53 33.00 39.92
CA ARG A 12 -52.13 33.92 41.05
C ARG A 12 -52.25 33.22 42.43
N ARG A 13 -51.35 33.35 43.43
CA ARG A 13 -50.04 34.07 43.59
C ARG A 13 -49.29 33.57 44.86
N PHE A 14 -48.19 34.24 45.24
CA PHE A 14 -47.37 34.16 46.48
C PHE A 14 -46.25 33.07 46.48
N SER A 15 -44.97 33.28 46.88
CA SER A 15 -44.26 34.18 47.86
C SER A 15 -44.07 33.53 49.24
N SER A 16 -42.93 33.57 49.97
CA SER A 16 -41.55 34.08 49.72
C SER A 16 -40.57 33.55 50.82
N VAL A 17 -39.49 34.29 51.19
CA VAL A 17 -38.48 34.04 52.25
C VAL A 17 -37.43 32.95 51.90
N LEU A 18 -36.11 33.16 51.75
CA LEU A 18 -35.14 34.27 51.97
C LEU A 18 -34.47 34.36 53.37
N PHE A 19 -33.31 33.70 53.56
CA PHE A 19 -32.26 33.87 54.62
C PHE A 19 -31.07 32.92 54.27
N SER A 20 -29.78 33.07 54.63
CA SER A 20 -28.89 34.24 54.82
C SER A 20 -27.39 33.79 54.79
N GLN A 21 -26.48 34.75 54.98
CA GLN A 21 -25.00 34.78 55.11
C GLN A 21 -24.29 33.69 55.96
N SER A 22 -22.94 33.60 56.09
CA SER A 22 -21.77 33.75 55.18
C SER A 22 -20.42 33.66 55.96
N SER A 23 -19.48 32.77 55.59
CA SER A 23 -18.07 32.75 56.08
C SER A 23 -17.26 31.61 55.41
N LYS A 24 -15.93 31.53 55.30
CA LYS A 24 -14.75 32.43 55.19
C LYS A 24 -13.51 31.64 55.72
N PHE A 25 -12.62 31.18 54.82
CA PHE A 25 -11.18 30.86 55.06
C PHE A 25 -10.84 29.65 56.01
N PRO A 26 -9.55 29.20 56.16
CA PRO A 26 -8.73 28.57 55.09
C PRO A 26 -7.72 27.45 55.55
N LEU A 27 -6.87 26.97 54.62
CA LEU A 27 -5.60 26.18 54.83
C LEU A 27 -5.80 24.71 55.34
N SER A 28 -4.84 23.78 55.29
CA SER A 28 -3.38 23.84 55.02
C SER A 28 -2.78 22.64 54.22
N ARG A 29 -1.46 22.69 53.99
CA ARG A 29 -0.59 21.83 53.15
C ARG A 29 -0.38 20.36 53.61
N SER A 30 0.21 19.57 52.69
CA SER A 30 1.16 18.42 52.90
C SER A 30 0.57 17.11 53.51
N SER A 31 1.11 15.91 53.26
CA SER A 31 2.53 15.50 53.05
C SER A 31 2.72 14.27 52.12
N LEU A 32 3.97 13.87 51.84
CA LEU A 32 4.33 12.65 51.11
C LEU A 32 4.51 11.41 52.00
N SER A 33 4.14 10.23 51.48
CA SER A 33 4.79 8.90 51.63
C SER A 33 4.03 7.93 50.70
N LEU A 34 4.62 7.11 49.83
CA LEU A 34 5.85 6.30 49.87
C LEU A 34 5.80 5.14 50.88
N ILE A 35 5.16 4.04 50.48
CA ILE A 35 5.46 2.69 50.98
C ILE A 35 5.66 1.78 49.76
N ALA A 36 6.79 1.08 49.74
CA ALA A 36 7.00 -0.08 48.89
C ALA A 36 6.97 -1.34 49.77
N PHE A 37 6.53 -2.48 49.21
CA PHE A 37 6.79 -3.78 49.82
C PHE A 37 7.22 -4.81 48.76
N LEU A 38 7.94 -5.82 49.23
CA LEU A 38 8.87 -6.63 48.44
C LEU A 38 8.28 -7.97 47.96
N ASN A 39 8.96 -8.56 46.99
CA ASN A 39 8.87 -9.98 46.66
C ASN A 39 9.11 -10.86 47.90
N SER A 40 8.47 -12.03 47.92
CA SER A 40 9.07 -13.26 48.45
C SER A 40 8.73 -14.43 47.52
N SER A 41 9.36 -15.59 47.70
CA SER A 41 9.46 -16.62 46.66
C SER A 41 9.43 -18.07 47.18
N MET A 42 9.12 -18.98 46.25
CA MET A 42 9.39 -20.43 46.22
C MET A 42 8.44 -21.45 46.90
N ASN A 43 8.00 -22.40 46.05
CA ASN A 43 7.87 -23.85 46.21
C ASN A 43 6.82 -24.48 47.17
N SER A 44 5.76 -25.06 46.55
CA SER A 44 5.38 -26.50 46.50
C SER A 44 5.14 -27.33 47.79
N PRO A 45 4.42 -28.49 47.77
CA PRO A 45 3.84 -29.24 46.64
C PRO A 45 2.37 -29.77 46.81
N LEU A 46 1.85 -30.45 45.76
CA LEU A 46 0.93 -31.62 45.74
C LEU A 46 -0.31 -31.73 46.66
N THR A 47 -1.53 -31.75 46.08
CA THR A 47 -2.46 -32.93 45.99
C THR A 47 -3.83 -32.55 45.35
N SER A 48 -4.66 -33.55 45.03
CA SER A 48 -5.97 -33.44 44.35
C SER A 48 -7.13 -34.01 45.20
N PRO A 49 -8.40 -33.68 44.88
CA PRO A 49 -9.29 -34.68 44.25
C PRO A 49 -9.91 -34.14 42.93
N THR A 50 -10.28 -34.92 41.91
CA THR A 50 -10.92 -36.26 41.79
C THR A 50 -12.45 -36.23 41.94
N GLU A 51 -13.16 -36.22 40.80
CA GLU A 51 -14.50 -36.81 40.67
C GLU A 51 -14.68 -37.35 39.24
N THR A 52 -15.50 -38.39 39.04
CA THR A 52 -15.30 -39.32 37.90
C THR A 52 -16.57 -39.92 37.29
N LEU A 53 -16.72 -39.73 35.95
CA LEU A 53 -17.22 -40.73 34.99
C LEU A 53 -18.72 -41.18 35.14
N PRO A 54 -19.33 -41.97 34.22
CA PRO A 54 -18.74 -42.79 33.16
C PRO A 54 -19.29 -42.64 31.73
N SER A 55 -18.72 -43.43 30.81
CA SER A 55 -19.29 -43.73 29.49
C SER A 55 -19.48 -45.24 29.35
N GLN A 56 -20.43 -45.69 28.50
CA GLN A 56 -20.22 -46.91 27.70
C GLN A 56 -21.22 -47.09 26.52
N ARG A 57 -20.62 -47.33 25.34
CA ARG A 57 -21.00 -48.26 24.26
C ARG A 57 -22.47 -48.58 23.90
N ARG A 58 -22.76 -48.38 22.59
CA ARG A 58 -23.50 -49.26 21.65
C ARG A 58 -24.93 -49.74 22.01
N SER A 59 -25.92 -49.33 21.19
CA SER A 59 -26.73 -50.28 20.39
C SER A 59 -27.48 -49.54 19.25
N ALA A 60 -28.40 -50.22 18.57
CA ALA A 60 -29.07 -49.77 17.33
C ALA A 60 -30.60 -49.67 17.44
N ARG A 61 -31.23 -49.31 16.30
CA ARG A 61 -32.66 -49.38 15.91
C ARG A 61 -33.64 -48.25 16.32
N ILE A 62 -34.02 -47.49 15.29
CA ILE A 62 -35.40 -47.36 14.73
C ILE A 62 -36.55 -47.12 15.72
N HIS A 63 -37.18 -45.94 15.62
CA HIS A 63 -38.56 -45.87 15.11
C HIS A 63 -38.90 -44.51 14.46
N THR A 64 -39.89 -44.52 13.56
CA THR A 64 -40.33 -43.39 12.72
C THR A 64 -41.81 -43.07 12.91
N MET A 65 -42.17 -41.81 12.65
CA MET A 65 -43.51 -41.31 12.29
C MET A 65 -43.28 -40.18 11.26
N THR A 66 -43.59 -40.42 9.98
CA THR A 66 -44.72 -39.87 9.20
C THR A 66 -44.61 -38.36 8.89
N SER A 67 -44.90 -37.85 7.68
CA SER A 67 -45.88 -38.31 6.66
C SER A 67 -45.35 -38.42 5.21
N ASN A 68 -46.22 -38.93 4.32
CA ASN A 68 -46.06 -39.21 2.87
C ASN A 68 -45.89 -37.93 2.00
N THR A 69 -45.55 -37.94 0.69
CA THR A 69 -45.76 -38.89 -0.44
C THR A 69 -44.54 -39.00 -1.39
N ASN A 70 -44.11 -40.18 -1.87
CA ASN A 70 -44.62 -41.00 -3.01
C ASN A 70 -44.44 -40.29 -4.39
N ILE A 71 -43.81 -40.85 -5.45
CA ILE A 71 -43.97 -42.17 -6.11
C ILE A 71 -42.67 -42.66 -6.83
N GLN A 72 -42.43 -44.00 -6.87
CA GLN A 72 -41.60 -44.87 -7.77
C GLN A 72 -40.17 -44.43 -8.23
N ALA A 73 -39.05 -45.21 -8.16
CA ALA A 73 -38.72 -46.67 -8.20
C ALA A 73 -38.85 -47.32 -9.61
N SER A 74 -38.00 -48.24 -10.11
CA SER A 74 -36.78 -48.97 -9.66
C SER A 74 -36.08 -49.55 -10.92
N ALA A 75 -34.74 -49.64 -11.10
CA ALA A 75 -33.69 -50.42 -10.41
C ALA A 75 -33.71 -51.96 -10.64
N VAL A 76 -32.55 -52.62 -10.44
CA VAL A 76 -32.23 -54.08 -10.65
C VAL A 76 -31.90 -54.48 -12.12
N SER A 77 -31.12 -55.55 -12.40
CA SER A 77 -29.64 -55.61 -12.44
C SER A 77 -29.09 -56.99 -12.91
N VAL A 78 -27.75 -57.16 -12.95
CA VAL A 78 -26.96 -58.43 -12.72
C VAL A 78 -26.42 -59.28 -13.91
N THR A 79 -25.13 -59.70 -13.74
CA THR A 79 -24.29 -60.78 -14.38
C THR A 79 -23.84 -60.75 -15.86
N ALA A 80 -22.63 -61.30 -16.05
CA ALA A 80 -21.95 -61.67 -17.31
C ALA A 80 -22.39 -63.10 -17.77
N ASP A 81 -22.01 -63.65 -18.94
CA ASP A 81 -20.68 -64.25 -19.23
C ASP A 81 -20.47 -64.54 -20.75
N ASP A 82 -19.19 -64.53 -21.18
CA ASP A 82 -18.46 -65.31 -22.21
C ASP A 82 -18.95 -65.64 -23.66
N GLU A 83 -17.93 -66.06 -24.46
CA GLU A 83 -17.89 -66.82 -25.74
C GLU A 83 -17.98 -66.14 -27.13
N ALA A 84 -16.82 -66.21 -27.83
CA ALA A 84 -16.57 -66.52 -29.26
C ALA A 84 -17.09 -65.62 -30.42
N GLY A 85 -16.15 -65.15 -31.27
CA GLY A 85 -16.44 -64.50 -32.58
C GLY A 85 -15.19 -64.19 -33.44
N VAL A 86 -14.81 -65.11 -34.33
CA VAL A 86 -13.58 -65.11 -35.16
C VAL A 86 -13.65 -64.08 -36.33
N ILE A 87 -12.56 -63.41 -36.79
CA ILE A 87 -11.74 -63.75 -37.99
C ILE A 87 -10.64 -62.65 -38.25
N ALA A 88 -9.49 -63.04 -38.82
CA ALA A 88 -8.41 -62.25 -39.50
C ALA A 88 -7.68 -61.11 -38.71
N THR A 89 -6.37 -61.14 -38.43
CA THR A 89 -5.15 -61.17 -39.30
C THR A 89 -4.92 -59.87 -40.11
N THR A 90 -3.70 -59.33 -40.26
CA THR A 90 -2.36 -59.97 -40.22
C THR A 90 -1.48 -59.65 -39.00
N THR A 91 -0.20 -59.24 -39.15
CA THR A 91 0.89 -59.69 -38.23
C THR A 91 2.14 -58.77 -38.11
N ALA A 92 3.02 -59.10 -37.13
CA ALA A 92 4.44 -58.73 -36.96
C ALA A 92 4.79 -57.32 -36.41
N LYS A 93 5.77 -57.11 -35.52
CA LYS A 93 6.67 -57.96 -34.67
C LYS A 93 7.00 -57.12 -33.39
N ARG A 94 6.96 -57.62 -32.14
CA ARG A 94 7.94 -58.48 -31.42
C ARG A 94 9.38 -57.89 -31.36
N LYS A 95 10.09 -57.81 -30.21
CA LYS A 95 9.79 -58.26 -28.81
C LYS A 95 10.87 -57.78 -27.77
N ARG A 96 10.47 -57.42 -26.53
CA ARG A 96 11.20 -57.51 -25.20
C ARG A 96 12.57 -56.78 -25.02
N VAL A 97 12.84 -56.01 -23.94
CA VAL A 97 12.98 -56.32 -22.46
C VAL A 97 14.27 -57.12 -22.18
N SER A 98 15.21 -56.67 -21.30
CA SER A 98 15.08 -56.52 -19.82
C SER A 98 16.15 -55.60 -19.16
N LYS A 99 15.92 -55.23 -17.87
CA LYS A 99 16.83 -55.14 -16.68
C LYS A 99 18.38 -54.95 -16.83
N GLU A 100 19.17 -54.37 -15.90
CA GLU A 100 19.04 -53.65 -14.60
C GLU A 100 20.48 -53.44 -14.01
N VAL A 101 20.62 -52.86 -12.80
CA VAL A 101 21.75 -53.03 -11.81
C VAL A 101 22.95 -52.04 -11.80
N ALA A 102 23.32 -51.65 -10.56
CA ALA A 102 24.62 -51.23 -9.98
C ALA A 102 25.11 -49.75 -9.96
N LYS A 103 25.72 -49.44 -8.79
CA LYS A 103 26.62 -48.31 -8.46
C LYS A 103 28.08 -48.83 -8.45
N GLY A 104 29.09 -47.95 -8.39
CA GLY A 104 30.35 -48.26 -7.68
C GLY A 104 31.60 -47.47 -8.10
N ALA A 105 32.48 -47.19 -7.12
CA ALA A 105 33.81 -46.53 -7.21
C ALA A 105 33.83 -45.07 -7.74
N GLU A 106 34.67 -44.11 -7.27
CA GLU A 106 36.07 -44.07 -6.74
C GLU A 106 37.16 -44.13 -7.84
N ALA A 107 38.27 -43.37 -7.79
CA ALA A 107 38.69 -42.30 -6.84
C ALA A 107 39.93 -41.48 -7.33
N VAL A 108 39.94 -40.17 -6.98
CA VAL A 108 41.09 -39.35 -6.49
C VAL A 108 42.33 -39.09 -7.42
N ILE A 109 43.19 -38.15 -7.00
CA ILE A 109 44.49 -37.69 -7.56
C ILE A 109 44.31 -36.64 -8.70
N LEU A 110 44.68 -35.35 -8.55
CA LEU A 110 46.02 -34.71 -8.56
C LEU A 110 46.79 -34.90 -9.90
N SER A 111 47.62 -33.98 -10.39
CA SER A 111 48.04 -32.63 -9.93
C SER A 111 48.53 -31.80 -11.15
N ASP A 112 49.14 -30.63 -10.91
CA ASP A 112 49.75 -29.74 -11.90
C ASP A 112 50.61 -30.42 -12.99
N LEU A 113 50.63 -29.79 -14.18
CA LEU A 113 51.90 -29.35 -14.78
C LEU A 113 51.69 -28.23 -15.81
N SER A 114 52.62 -27.26 -15.81
CA SER A 114 52.74 -26.14 -16.75
C SER A 114 53.73 -26.45 -17.88
N SER A 115 54.07 -25.45 -18.71
CA SER A 115 55.15 -25.40 -19.74
C SER A 115 54.99 -26.25 -21.02
N LEU A 116 55.41 -25.84 -22.23
CA LEU A 116 55.87 -24.57 -22.86
C LEU A 116 55.66 -24.73 -24.42
N GLU A 117 55.06 -23.77 -25.14
CA GLU A 117 55.67 -22.87 -26.18
C GLU A 117 55.45 -23.24 -27.68
N ASP A 118 56.03 -22.43 -28.57
CA ASP A 118 55.93 -22.32 -30.05
C ASP A 118 54.57 -21.85 -30.64
N VAL A 119 54.33 -20.66 -31.24
CA VAL A 119 55.07 -19.63 -32.03
C VAL A 119 54.85 -19.73 -33.55
N GLU A 120 54.16 -18.73 -34.16
CA GLU A 120 54.51 -18.12 -35.48
C GLU A 120 53.61 -16.92 -35.89
N ASN A 121 54.19 -15.70 -35.84
CA ASN A 121 54.25 -14.67 -36.91
C ASN A 121 53.02 -13.88 -37.47
N PRO A 122 53.23 -12.73 -38.20
CA PRO A 122 52.31 -11.56 -38.28
C PRO A 122 52.09 -11.07 -39.77
N PRO A 123 51.97 -9.76 -40.15
CA PRO A 123 51.53 -8.49 -39.53
C PRO A 123 50.39 -7.77 -40.32
N PRO A 124 50.02 -6.50 -40.02
CA PRO A 124 50.56 -5.37 -40.82
C PRO A 124 50.77 -4.02 -40.06
N LYS A 125 51.22 -2.96 -40.76
CA LYS A 125 51.57 -1.62 -40.21
C LYS A 125 51.21 -0.45 -41.15
N THR A 126 50.74 0.69 -40.61
CA THR A 126 50.99 2.09 -41.10
C THR A 126 50.62 3.13 -39.99
N LYS A 127 51.53 3.97 -39.45
CA LYS A 127 52.00 5.33 -39.87
C LYS A 127 50.88 6.42 -39.82
N LYS A 128 50.85 7.51 -39.02
CA LYS A 128 51.80 8.42 -38.28
C LYS A 128 52.56 9.40 -39.22
N LYS A 129 52.69 10.74 -39.01
CA LYS A 129 52.47 11.70 -37.87
C LYS A 129 51.24 12.64 -38.14
N LYS A 130 51.01 13.92 -37.73
CA LYS A 130 51.69 15.09 -37.06
C LYS A 130 50.60 16.03 -36.42
N ALA A 131 50.91 17.11 -35.67
CA ALA A 131 49.92 18.01 -35.00
C ALA A 131 50.36 19.49 -34.73
N GLY A 132 49.41 20.36 -34.33
CA GLY A 132 49.47 21.75 -33.78
C GLY A 132 48.08 22.13 -33.17
N THR A 133 47.83 23.09 -32.26
CA THR A 133 48.58 24.29 -31.78
C THR A 133 48.17 24.75 -30.34
N LYS A 134 49.16 25.10 -29.50
CA LYS A 134 49.20 25.99 -28.28
C LYS A 134 48.08 26.02 -27.18
N LYS A 135 48.57 25.86 -25.92
CA LYS A 135 48.09 26.42 -24.61
C LYS A 135 46.77 25.85 -24.01
N SER A 136 46.54 25.86 -22.69
CA SER A 136 47.28 26.49 -21.55
C SER A 136 47.47 25.57 -20.33
N LYS A 137 48.18 26.04 -19.28
CA LYS A 137 48.66 25.28 -18.12
C LYS A 137 47.77 25.41 -16.87
N ARG A 138 47.81 24.42 -15.98
CA ARG A 138 47.95 24.64 -14.52
C ARG A 138 48.90 23.60 -13.92
N ILE A 139 49.58 23.95 -12.83
CA ILE A 139 50.83 23.31 -12.39
C ILE A 139 50.64 22.61 -11.04
N ILE A 140 51.14 21.38 -10.92
CA ILE A 140 51.45 20.72 -9.63
C ILE A 140 52.87 21.16 -9.23
N LYS A 141 53.09 21.49 -7.95
CA LYS A 141 54.44 21.71 -7.41
C LYS A 141 54.65 20.85 -6.15
N THR A 142 55.75 20.12 -6.14
CA THR A 142 56.08 19.09 -5.14
C THR A 142 56.68 19.69 -3.86
N VAL A 143 56.55 18.97 -2.75
CA VAL A 143 57.13 19.29 -1.43
C VAL A 143 58.61 18.89 -1.37
N LYS A 144 59.44 19.62 -0.61
CA LYS A 144 60.67 19.07 -0.01
C LYS A 144 61.19 19.90 1.18
N ALA A 145 61.60 19.17 2.22
CA ALA A 145 62.67 19.44 3.19
C ALA A 145 62.64 20.68 4.14
N ASP A 146 62.33 20.37 5.42
CA ASP A 146 63.25 20.42 6.58
C ASP A 146 63.56 21.72 7.40
N VAL A 147 63.49 21.52 8.74
CA VAL A 147 64.13 22.20 9.90
C VAL A 147 63.46 23.44 10.57
N ASP A 148 63.22 23.27 11.89
CA ASP A 148 63.04 24.16 13.09
C ASP A 148 62.24 25.50 12.96
N GLU A 149 61.30 25.88 13.83
CA GLU A 149 61.33 25.96 15.32
C GLU A 149 59.96 25.65 16.01
N GLU A 150 59.88 25.82 17.34
CA GLU A 150 58.71 25.49 18.21
C GLU A 150 57.65 26.61 18.40
N LEU A 151 56.51 26.22 19.01
CA LEU A 151 55.40 27.06 19.53
C LEU A 151 54.49 27.73 18.45
N ASP A 152 53.18 27.89 18.63
CA ASP A 152 52.28 27.68 19.77
C ASP A 152 51.05 26.82 19.42
N GLU A 153 50.41 26.18 20.41
CA GLU A 153 49.05 25.64 20.23
C GLU A 153 47.98 26.75 20.26
N GLU A 154 47.16 26.85 19.21
CA GLU A 154 45.82 27.45 19.34
C GLU A 154 44.75 26.64 18.59
N THR A 155 44.23 25.62 19.25
CA THR A 155 43.15 24.75 18.73
C THR A 155 41.82 25.52 18.63
N LYS A 156 41.60 26.17 17.47
CA LYS A 156 40.37 26.93 17.14
C LYS A 156 39.12 26.03 17.07
N LEU A 157 38.58 25.69 18.24
CA LEU A 157 37.31 25.00 18.44
C LEU A 157 36.19 25.68 17.63
N LYS A 158 35.58 24.92 16.70
CA LYS A 158 34.46 25.39 15.88
C LYS A 158 33.24 25.63 16.77
N LYS A 159 33.07 26.88 17.23
CA LYS A 159 31.99 27.33 18.13
C LYS A 159 30.65 26.73 17.70
N ALA A 160 30.08 25.89 18.57
CA ALA A 160 28.82 25.22 18.32
C ALA A 160 27.74 26.26 17.96
N ARG A 161 26.99 26.01 16.87
CA ARG A 161 25.92 26.90 16.44
C ARG A 161 24.84 26.88 17.53
N LYS A 162 24.75 27.96 18.32
CA LYS A 162 23.73 28.09 19.38
C LYS A 162 22.36 27.65 18.82
N PRO A 163 21.61 26.78 19.54
CA PRO A 163 20.30 26.36 19.07
C PRO A 163 19.45 27.61 18.83
N ARG A 164 18.85 27.69 17.64
CA ARG A 164 17.87 28.74 17.37
C ARG A 164 16.72 28.54 18.36
N LYS A 165 16.29 29.62 19.03
CA LYS A 165 15.05 29.59 19.83
C LYS A 165 13.95 28.94 18.97
N PRO A 166 13.11 28.05 19.55
CA PRO A 166 11.95 27.53 18.86
C PRO A 166 11.16 28.69 18.24
N LYS A 167 10.69 28.52 17.00
CA LYS A 167 9.65 29.41 16.51
C LYS A 167 8.40 29.12 17.34
N PRO A 168 7.59 30.14 17.69
CA PRO A 168 6.24 29.86 18.18
C PRO A 168 5.51 29.02 17.13
N GLU A 169 4.68 28.09 17.57
CA GLU A 169 3.85 27.31 16.66
C GLU A 169 2.88 28.25 15.93
N PRO A 170 2.67 28.08 14.62
CA PRO A 170 1.72 28.90 13.89
C PRO A 170 0.30 28.58 14.39
N VAL A 171 -0.39 29.60 14.91
CA VAL A 171 -1.85 29.53 15.05
C VAL A 171 -2.44 29.41 13.66
N TYR A 172 -3.28 28.41 13.45
CA TYR A 172 -3.97 28.17 12.21
C TYR A 172 -5.39 28.70 12.30
N ASP A 173 -5.79 29.50 11.33
CA ASP A 173 -7.21 29.67 11.02
C ASP A 173 -7.70 28.38 10.35
N ILE A 174 -8.78 27.80 10.86
CA ILE A 174 -9.33 26.52 10.42
C ILE A 174 -10.79 26.75 10.05
N PRO A 175 -11.16 26.68 8.75
CA PRO A 175 -12.53 26.93 8.35
C PRO A 175 -13.48 25.91 8.97
N ASP A 176 -14.70 26.36 9.29
CA ASP A 176 -15.79 25.48 9.65
C ASP A 176 -16.25 24.62 8.48
N VAL A 177 -16.97 23.53 8.81
CA VAL A 177 -17.51 22.58 7.85
C VAL A 177 -19.02 22.49 8.02
N GLU A 178 -19.71 22.27 6.92
CA GLU A 178 -21.12 21.89 6.96
C GLU A 178 -21.25 20.56 7.73
N ARG A 179 -22.16 20.52 8.71
CA ARG A 179 -22.47 19.29 9.46
C ARG A 179 -23.45 18.43 8.68
N ARG A 180 -23.19 17.13 8.64
CA ARG A 180 -24.03 16.12 7.95
C ARG A 180 -24.24 14.91 8.86
N GLU A 181 -25.36 14.23 8.71
CA GLU A 181 -25.67 13.00 9.46
C GLU A 181 -25.19 11.76 8.69
N THR A 182 -25.01 10.63 9.39
CA THR A 182 -24.67 9.33 8.79
C THR A 182 -24.99 8.17 9.74
N LYS A 183 -25.41 7.02 9.18
CA LYS A 183 -25.51 5.73 9.89
C LYS A 183 -24.15 5.04 10.06
N PHE A 184 -23.07 5.50 9.43
CA PHE A 184 -21.73 4.89 9.53
C PHE A 184 -21.25 4.78 10.99
N ARG A 185 -20.79 3.59 11.37
CA ARG A 185 -20.23 3.24 12.70
C ARG A 185 -18.82 2.63 12.61
N GLY A 186 -18.32 2.44 11.40
CA GLY A 186 -17.01 1.86 11.12
C GLY A 186 -15.82 2.75 11.47
N ARG A 187 -14.61 2.33 11.06
CA ARG A 187 -13.36 3.05 11.35
C ARG A 187 -12.83 3.75 10.12
N LEU A 188 -12.62 5.06 10.19
CA LEU A 188 -11.80 5.78 9.22
C LEU A 188 -10.31 5.59 9.50
N GLY A 189 -9.50 5.48 8.45
CA GLY A 189 -8.03 5.40 8.52
C GLY A 189 -7.35 6.14 7.38
N TYR A 190 -6.02 6.26 7.44
CA TYR A 190 -5.21 6.89 6.38
C TYR A 190 -3.94 6.10 6.04
N ALA A 191 -3.27 6.47 4.95
CA ALA A 191 -2.13 5.73 4.40
C ALA A 191 -0.73 6.35 4.64
N CYS A 192 0.19 5.47 5.08
CA CYS A 192 1.65 5.55 5.04
C CYS A 192 2.37 6.59 5.91
N LEU A 193 1.85 7.81 6.06
CA LEU A 193 2.48 8.88 6.84
C LEU A 193 1.47 9.85 7.42
N ASN A 194 1.82 10.46 8.55
CA ASN A 194 1.10 11.56 9.17
C ASN A 194 1.75 12.91 8.78
N THR A 195 1.00 13.86 8.22
CA THR A 195 1.54 15.13 7.71
C THR A 195 2.06 16.03 8.82
N ILE A 196 1.39 16.10 9.97
CA ILE A 196 1.82 16.89 11.13
C ILE A 196 3.16 16.37 11.64
N LEU A 197 3.24 15.08 11.96
CA LEU A 197 4.45 14.47 12.51
C LEU A 197 5.61 14.50 11.51
N ARG A 198 5.35 14.30 10.21
CA ARG A 198 6.35 14.42 9.13
C ARG A 198 6.89 15.85 8.96
N ASN A 199 6.13 16.87 9.36
CA ASN A 199 6.48 18.28 9.20
C ASN A 199 6.95 18.99 10.48
N LYS A 200 7.13 18.29 11.61
CA LYS A 200 7.70 18.86 12.85
C LYS A 200 9.04 19.58 12.67
N LYS A 201 9.32 20.54 13.55
CA LYS A 201 10.52 21.40 13.55
C LYS A 201 11.01 21.60 14.99
N PRO A 202 12.28 21.27 15.32
CA PRO A 202 13.38 20.88 14.45
C PRO A 202 13.17 19.55 13.72
N ALA A 203 13.89 19.36 12.60
CA ALA A 203 13.71 18.19 11.73
C ALA A 203 14.22 16.87 12.36
N SER A 204 14.86 16.93 13.52
CA SER A 204 15.18 15.78 14.38
C SER A 204 13.96 15.17 15.08
N GLU A 205 12.86 15.91 15.18
CA GLU A 205 11.59 15.48 15.79
C GLU A 205 10.54 15.10 14.75
N ALA A 206 10.92 15.10 13.47
CA ALA A 206 10.04 14.73 12.36
C ALA A 206 10.02 13.21 12.15
N VAL A 207 8.82 12.66 11.98
CA VAL A 207 8.54 11.22 11.94
C VAL A 207 8.49 10.74 10.48
N PHE A 208 9.20 9.66 10.17
CA PHE A 208 9.34 9.07 8.84
C PHE A 208 9.15 7.55 8.90
N CYS A 209 7.94 7.05 8.71
CA CYS A 209 7.68 5.61 8.52
C CYS A 209 8.04 5.13 7.08
N SER A 210 9.05 5.74 6.45
CA SER A 210 9.34 5.61 5.01
C SER A 210 10.77 6.03 4.61
N ARG A 211 11.78 5.83 5.47
CA ARG A 211 13.18 6.14 5.09
C ARG A 211 13.68 5.10 4.09
N THR A 212 14.02 5.56 2.90
CA THR A 212 14.65 4.77 1.83
C THR A 212 15.97 5.39 1.37
N CYS A 213 16.68 4.72 0.46
CA CYS A 213 17.96 5.18 -0.09
C CYS A 213 18.17 4.75 -1.55
N ARG A 214 19.34 5.03 -2.12
CA ARG A 214 19.75 4.50 -3.44
C ARG A 214 20.69 3.31 -3.24
N ILE A 215 20.71 2.39 -4.22
CA ILE A 215 21.64 1.25 -4.23
C ILE A 215 23.10 1.67 -4.03
N ASP A 216 23.54 2.81 -4.57
CA ASP A 216 24.92 3.29 -4.38
C ASP A 216 25.20 3.79 -2.95
N THR A 217 24.15 4.12 -2.18
CA THR A 217 24.25 4.36 -0.73
C THR A 217 24.48 3.05 0.02
N ILE A 218 23.84 1.96 -0.41
CA ILE A 218 24.09 0.60 0.12
C ILE A 218 25.53 0.17 -0.15
N LYS A 219 25.99 0.29 -1.40
CA LYS A 219 27.38 -0.03 -1.80
C LYS A 219 28.42 0.75 -0.99
N LYS A 220 28.10 1.98 -0.57
CA LYS A 220 29.01 2.84 0.20
C LYS A 220 28.96 2.60 1.71
N ASN A 221 27.77 2.37 2.27
CA ASN A 221 27.54 2.38 3.72
C ASN A 221 27.29 0.97 4.32
N GLY A 222 27.16 -0.07 3.48
CA GLY A 222 26.84 -1.43 3.90
C GLY A 222 25.35 -1.67 4.22
N MET A 223 24.99 -2.95 4.37
CA MET A 223 23.60 -3.35 4.64
C MET A 223 23.10 -2.94 6.03
N ASP A 224 23.98 -2.83 7.04
CA ASP A 224 23.55 -2.47 8.39
C ASP A 224 23.07 -1.02 8.49
N TRP A 225 23.58 -0.14 7.62
CA TRP A 225 23.04 1.22 7.47
C TRP A 225 21.63 1.23 6.86
N VAL A 226 21.32 0.28 5.96
CA VAL A 226 19.96 0.09 5.41
C VAL A 226 19.01 -0.46 6.48
N LYS A 227 19.47 -1.42 7.27
CA LYS A 227 18.75 -1.97 8.43
C LYS A 227 18.49 -0.92 9.51
N ASP A 228 19.41 0.01 9.74
CA ASP A 228 19.23 1.14 10.65
C ASP A 228 18.13 2.11 10.17
N LEU A 229 17.96 2.33 8.85
CA LEU A 229 16.78 3.05 8.33
C LEU A 229 15.49 2.32 8.67
N GLY A 230 15.44 1.00 8.48
CA GLY A 230 14.29 0.16 8.82
C GLY A 230 13.95 0.22 10.32
N ARG A 231 14.95 0.09 11.19
CA ARG A 231 14.78 0.24 12.64
C ARG A 231 14.18 1.59 13.01
N LYS A 232 14.68 2.68 12.43
CA LYS A 232 14.17 4.04 12.66
C LYS A 232 12.74 4.25 12.14
N ASN A 233 12.36 3.58 11.05
CA ASN A 233 10.99 3.59 10.54
C ASN A 233 10.01 2.92 11.53
N VAL A 234 10.41 1.85 12.24
CA VAL A 234 9.57 1.22 13.27
C VAL A 234 9.51 2.04 14.56
N GLN A 235 10.61 2.66 14.99
CA GLN A 235 10.59 3.62 16.13
C GLN A 235 9.60 4.77 15.88
N ASP A 236 9.58 5.28 14.65
CA ASP A 236 8.63 6.30 14.21
C ASP A 236 7.19 5.78 14.09
N LEU A 237 7.00 4.51 13.72
CA LEU A 237 5.68 3.89 13.66
C LEU A 237 5.04 3.79 15.05
N ILE A 238 5.81 3.48 16.10
CA ILE A 238 5.34 3.50 17.50
C ILE A 238 4.80 4.90 17.86
N THR A 239 5.56 5.95 17.51
CA THR A 239 5.17 7.36 17.72
C THR A 239 3.89 7.72 16.95
N MET A 240 3.75 7.24 15.71
CA MET A 240 2.58 7.49 14.88
C MET A 240 1.34 6.70 15.35
N ILE A 241 1.51 5.48 15.89
CA ILE A 241 0.42 4.71 16.50
C ILE A 241 -0.11 5.43 17.76
N GLN A 242 0.76 5.95 18.63
CA GLN A 242 0.31 6.70 19.80
C GLN A 242 -0.43 7.99 19.41
N TRP A 243 0.12 8.80 18.50
CA TRP A 243 -0.58 10.02 18.03
C TRP A 243 -1.93 9.70 17.40
N ASN A 244 -2.05 8.57 16.70
CA ASN A 244 -3.30 8.12 16.10
C ASN A 244 -4.35 7.76 17.17
N GLU A 245 -3.97 7.06 18.24
CA GLU A 245 -4.86 6.83 19.40
C GLU A 245 -5.24 8.16 20.05
N ASP A 246 -4.28 9.07 20.24
CA ASP A 246 -4.51 10.42 20.80
C ASP A 246 -5.48 11.27 19.95
N ASN A 247 -5.84 10.82 18.74
CA ASN A 247 -6.76 11.48 17.80
C ASN A 247 -7.87 10.54 17.28
N ASN A 248 -8.14 9.42 17.98
CA ASN A 248 -9.20 8.44 17.70
C ASN A 248 -9.07 7.65 16.36
N ILE A 249 -7.94 7.74 15.64
CA ILE A 249 -7.73 7.12 14.32
C ILE A 249 -7.19 5.68 14.46
N ARG A 250 -8.08 4.70 14.66
CA ARG A 250 -7.70 3.29 14.91
C ARG A 250 -7.53 2.42 13.65
N PHE A 251 -7.25 3.02 12.50
CA PHE A 251 -6.96 2.30 11.25
C PHE A 251 -5.83 2.99 10.46
N LEU A 252 -4.84 2.21 10.02
CA LEU A 252 -3.63 2.73 9.35
C LEU A 252 -3.14 1.74 8.28
N ARG A 253 -2.87 2.25 7.07
CA ARG A 253 -2.04 1.51 6.09
C ARG A 253 -0.56 1.82 6.33
N LEU A 254 0.25 0.79 6.59
CA LEU A 254 1.70 0.89 6.72
C LEU A 254 2.36 1.21 5.36
N SER A 255 3.52 1.86 5.38
CA SER A 255 4.28 2.12 4.14
C SER A 255 5.02 0.88 3.67
N SER A 256 5.03 0.64 2.37
CA SER A 256 5.90 -0.39 1.76
C SER A 256 7.39 -0.05 1.89
N GLU A 257 7.73 1.23 2.10
CA GLU A 257 9.10 1.68 2.39
C GLU A 257 9.50 1.55 3.89
N MET A 258 8.71 0.84 4.72
CA MET A 258 9.07 0.57 6.12
C MET A 258 10.44 -0.09 6.25
N PHE A 259 10.76 -1.06 5.39
CA PHE A 259 12.09 -1.68 5.31
C PHE A 259 12.65 -1.58 3.88
N PRO A 260 13.50 -0.57 3.59
CA PRO A 260 13.96 -0.33 2.23
C PRO A 260 14.78 -1.51 1.71
N PHE A 261 14.46 -1.96 0.49
CA PHE A 261 15.09 -3.09 -0.22
C PHE A 261 14.88 -4.50 0.37
N ALA A 262 14.04 -4.71 1.39
CA ALA A 262 13.88 -6.03 2.03
C ALA A 262 13.54 -7.18 1.06
N SER A 263 12.71 -6.92 0.04
CA SER A 263 12.27 -7.86 -1.01
C SER A 263 13.19 -7.96 -2.25
N HIS A 264 14.25 -7.15 -2.30
CA HIS A 264 15.13 -7.05 -3.47
C HIS A 264 15.96 -8.34 -3.64
N SER A 265 16.13 -8.83 -4.88
CA SER A 265 16.86 -10.09 -5.15
C SER A 265 18.30 -10.12 -4.61
N ILE A 266 19.08 -9.04 -4.86
CA ILE A 266 20.48 -8.91 -4.42
C ILE A 266 20.63 -8.31 -3.00
N TYR A 267 19.86 -7.26 -2.67
CA TYR A 267 19.99 -6.51 -1.41
C TYR A 267 18.90 -6.83 -0.37
N GLY A 268 18.17 -7.93 -0.56
CA GLY A 268 17.10 -8.38 0.33
C GLY A 268 17.63 -8.84 1.69
N TYR A 269 16.77 -8.76 2.70
CA TYR A 269 17.11 -9.19 4.05
C TYR A 269 15.87 -9.52 4.87
N SER A 270 16.02 -10.54 5.70
CA SER A 270 15.01 -11.00 6.66
C SER A 270 14.88 -10.02 7.84
N LEU A 271 13.67 -9.85 8.37
CA LEU A 271 13.33 -8.77 9.32
C LEU A 271 13.64 -9.06 10.80
N GLU A 272 14.14 -10.25 11.16
CA GLU A 272 14.31 -10.71 12.55
C GLU A 272 15.21 -9.79 13.40
N TYR A 273 16.17 -9.11 12.78
CA TYR A 273 17.02 -8.11 13.45
C TYR A 273 16.22 -6.93 14.07
N CYS A 274 14.97 -6.76 13.65
CA CYS A 274 14.01 -5.77 14.12
C CYS A 274 12.82 -6.39 14.90
N ALA A 275 12.75 -7.72 15.03
CA ALA A 275 11.60 -8.43 15.60
C ALA A 275 11.15 -7.94 16.99
N PRO A 276 12.03 -7.64 17.97
CA PRO A 276 11.58 -7.12 19.27
C PRO A 276 10.85 -5.78 19.17
N LEU A 277 11.31 -4.90 18.27
CA LEU A 277 10.76 -3.57 18.06
C LEU A 277 9.48 -3.59 17.20
N LEU A 278 9.39 -4.54 16.25
CA LEU A 278 8.14 -4.84 15.55
C LEU A 278 7.08 -5.37 16.52
N ALA A 279 7.46 -6.30 17.41
CA ALA A 279 6.57 -6.81 18.44
C ALA A 279 6.12 -5.72 19.44
N GLU A 280 6.96 -4.73 19.75
CA GLU A 280 6.59 -3.54 20.53
C GLU A 280 5.53 -2.68 19.81
N ALA A 281 5.78 -2.32 18.55
CA ALA A 281 4.83 -1.54 17.74
C ALA A 281 3.49 -2.28 17.56
N GLY A 282 3.54 -3.59 17.35
CA GLY A 282 2.38 -4.46 17.26
C GLY A 282 1.63 -4.62 18.59
N ALA A 283 2.34 -4.70 19.72
CA ALA A 283 1.72 -4.72 21.05
C ALA A 283 1.00 -3.40 21.35
N LEU A 284 1.57 -2.25 20.96
CA LEU A 284 0.91 -0.95 21.10
C LEU A 284 -0.33 -0.84 20.20
N ALA A 285 -0.25 -1.29 18.94
CA ALA A 285 -1.41 -1.35 18.05
C ALA A 285 -2.52 -2.25 18.64
N LYS A 286 -2.16 -3.44 19.17
CA LYS A 286 -3.10 -4.36 19.80
C LYS A 286 -3.73 -3.79 21.08
N LYS A 287 -2.96 -3.07 21.91
CA LYS A 287 -3.43 -2.41 23.15
C LYS A 287 -4.62 -1.48 22.88
N TYR A 288 -4.56 -0.71 21.79
CA TYR A 288 -5.59 0.27 21.41
C TYR A 288 -6.57 -0.26 20.34
N GLY A 289 -6.47 -1.53 19.95
CA GLY A 289 -7.34 -2.13 18.93
C GLY A 289 -7.15 -1.58 17.50
N HIS A 290 -5.97 -1.05 17.17
CA HIS A 290 -5.67 -0.53 15.83
C HIS A 290 -5.63 -1.66 14.80
N ARG A 291 -6.26 -1.45 13.64
CA ARG A 291 -6.02 -2.28 12.45
C ARG A 291 -4.86 -1.70 11.64
N LEU A 292 -3.91 -2.57 11.27
CA LEU A 292 -2.77 -2.24 10.43
C LEU A 292 -2.84 -3.10 9.16
N THR A 293 -2.77 -2.48 7.98
CA THR A 293 -2.76 -3.20 6.68
C THR A 293 -1.63 -2.70 5.79
N THR A 294 -1.29 -3.43 4.74
CA THR A 294 -0.25 -3.06 3.76
C THR A 294 -0.81 -3.00 2.34
N HIS A 295 -0.16 -2.27 1.44
CA HIS A 295 -0.46 -2.31 0.01
C HIS A 295 0.86 -2.23 -0.77
N PRO A 296 1.42 -3.38 -1.19
CA PRO A 296 2.54 -3.45 -2.12
C PRO A 296 2.33 -2.55 -3.35
N GLY A 297 3.41 -1.98 -3.88
CA GLY A 297 3.33 -1.08 -5.03
C GLY A 297 2.99 -1.80 -6.34
N GLN A 298 2.65 -1.02 -7.36
CA GLN A 298 2.27 -1.42 -8.74
C GLN A 298 3.19 -2.43 -9.46
N PHE A 299 4.36 -2.74 -8.91
CA PHE A 299 5.30 -3.74 -9.43
C PHE A 299 4.98 -5.18 -8.96
N THR A 300 4.04 -5.32 -8.01
CA THR A 300 3.49 -6.59 -7.54
C THR A 300 2.40 -7.03 -8.50
N GLN A 301 2.66 -8.09 -9.27
CA GLN A 301 1.95 -8.37 -10.53
C GLN A 301 1.75 -9.89 -10.72
N LEU A 302 0.68 -10.44 -10.15
CA LEU A 302 0.40 -11.88 -10.15
C LEU A 302 -0.03 -12.44 -11.52
N GLY A 303 -0.52 -11.59 -12.44
CA GLY A 303 -0.87 -11.99 -13.80
C GLY A 303 0.31 -12.05 -14.78
N SER A 304 1.52 -11.73 -14.34
CA SER A 304 2.65 -11.47 -15.25
C SER A 304 3.14 -12.72 -15.98
N PRO A 305 3.25 -12.72 -17.33
CA PRO A 305 3.81 -13.82 -18.10
C PRO A 305 5.35 -13.95 -17.93
N LYS A 306 5.98 -13.08 -17.14
CA LYS A 306 7.44 -13.04 -16.91
C LYS A 306 7.76 -13.67 -15.54
N PRO A 307 8.38 -14.87 -15.47
CA PRO A 307 8.63 -15.56 -14.19
C PRO A 307 9.41 -14.72 -13.17
N GLY A 308 10.38 -13.90 -13.61
CA GLY A 308 11.13 -13.00 -12.72
C GLY A 308 10.28 -11.89 -12.06
N VAL A 309 9.15 -11.53 -12.66
CA VAL A 309 8.17 -10.58 -12.09
C VAL A 309 7.31 -11.29 -11.04
N ILE A 310 6.82 -12.50 -11.33
CA ILE A 310 6.11 -13.36 -10.36
C ILE A 310 6.99 -13.59 -9.13
N GLN A 311 8.23 -14.05 -9.32
CA GLN A 311 9.19 -14.29 -8.24
C GLN A 311 9.54 -13.04 -7.42
N SER A 312 9.47 -11.85 -8.03
CA SER A 312 9.68 -10.58 -7.31
C SER A 312 8.43 -10.09 -6.59
N SER A 313 7.25 -10.41 -7.12
CA SER A 313 5.95 -10.15 -6.46
C SER A 313 5.78 -11.02 -5.22
N ILE A 314 6.21 -12.29 -5.28
CA ILE A 314 6.21 -13.22 -4.14
C ILE A 314 7.09 -12.66 -3.01
N ARG A 315 8.36 -12.32 -3.26
CA ARG A 315 9.26 -11.77 -2.23
C ARG A 315 8.77 -10.44 -1.64
N GLU A 316 8.07 -9.61 -2.41
CA GLU A 316 7.42 -8.41 -1.88
C GLU A 316 6.30 -8.81 -0.91
N LEU A 317 5.36 -9.66 -1.34
CA LEU A 317 4.26 -10.13 -0.51
C LEU A 317 4.72 -10.85 0.77
N GLU A 318 5.75 -11.71 0.68
CA GLU A 318 6.37 -12.37 1.84
C GLU A 318 6.98 -11.37 2.82
N TYR A 319 7.68 -10.33 2.33
CA TYR A 319 8.20 -9.23 3.15
C TYR A 319 7.06 -8.54 3.95
N HIS A 320 5.96 -8.19 3.28
CA HIS A 320 4.81 -7.55 3.95
C HIS A 320 4.16 -8.49 4.98
N CYS A 321 4.08 -9.80 4.70
CA CYS A 321 3.56 -10.78 5.65
C CYS A 321 4.50 -10.94 6.86
N GLN A 322 5.81 -11.11 6.64
CA GLN A 322 6.82 -11.18 7.70
C GLN A 322 6.78 -9.96 8.62
N MET A 323 6.60 -8.75 8.07
CA MET A 323 6.43 -7.54 8.86
C MET A 323 5.20 -7.63 9.78
N LEU A 324 4.05 -8.05 9.26
CA LEU A 324 2.81 -8.21 10.03
C LEU A 324 2.90 -9.35 11.06
N ASP A 325 3.56 -10.46 10.74
CA ASP A 325 3.80 -11.60 11.63
C ASP A 325 4.73 -11.25 12.79
N LEU A 326 5.84 -10.54 12.54
CA LEU A 326 6.75 -10.09 13.61
C LEU A 326 6.09 -9.00 14.48
N MET A 327 5.18 -8.20 13.92
CA MET A 327 4.28 -7.33 14.69
C MET A 327 3.13 -8.09 15.38
N ARG A 328 2.97 -9.40 15.17
CA ARG A 328 1.89 -10.24 15.72
C ARG A 328 0.49 -9.68 15.40
N VAL A 329 0.34 -9.04 14.25
CA VAL A 329 -0.96 -8.58 13.74
C VAL A 329 -1.76 -9.81 13.30
N GLY A 330 -2.98 -9.94 13.81
CA GLY A 330 -3.89 -11.03 13.46
C GLY A 330 -4.41 -10.93 12.02
N LYS A 331 -5.39 -11.78 11.67
CA LYS A 331 -5.95 -11.90 10.31
C LYS A 331 -6.56 -10.61 9.71
N ASP A 332 -6.86 -9.60 10.52
CA ASP A 332 -7.25 -8.26 10.02
C ASP A 332 -6.08 -7.50 9.36
N GLY A 333 -4.85 -7.94 9.59
CA GLY A 333 -3.64 -7.52 8.91
C GLY A 333 -3.53 -8.15 7.53
N VAL A 334 -4.21 -7.53 6.58
CA VAL A 334 -4.25 -7.92 5.16
C VAL A 334 -3.29 -7.10 4.29
N THR A 335 -2.91 -7.70 3.17
CA THR A 335 -1.99 -7.19 2.14
C THR A 335 -2.76 -7.03 0.83
N ILE A 336 -3.00 -5.79 0.41
CA ILE A 336 -3.90 -5.45 -0.71
C ILE A 336 -3.10 -5.21 -2.01
N ILE A 337 -3.58 -5.74 -3.14
CA ILE A 337 -3.05 -5.43 -4.48
C ILE A 337 -4.18 -5.30 -5.51
N HIS A 338 -3.97 -4.52 -6.58
CA HIS A 338 -4.86 -4.52 -7.75
C HIS A 338 -4.65 -5.77 -8.62
N GLY A 339 -5.55 -6.01 -9.59
CA GLY A 339 -5.41 -7.09 -10.58
C GLY A 339 -4.13 -6.99 -11.42
N GLY A 340 -3.66 -5.78 -11.71
CA GLY A 340 -2.36 -5.51 -12.32
C GLY A 340 -2.45 -5.07 -13.79
N GLY A 341 -1.47 -5.46 -14.61
CA GLY A 341 -1.50 -5.22 -16.06
C GLY A 341 -2.18 -6.37 -16.82
N VAL A 342 -2.86 -6.06 -17.94
CA VAL A 342 -3.60 -7.05 -18.75
C VAL A 342 -2.76 -7.85 -19.76
N TYR A 343 -1.49 -7.48 -19.96
CA TYR A 343 -0.52 -8.18 -20.82
C TYR A 343 -1.05 -8.62 -22.19
N ASP A 344 -1.81 -7.75 -22.85
CA ASP A 344 -2.42 -7.93 -24.19
C ASP A 344 -3.43 -9.09 -24.31
N ASP A 345 -3.70 -9.80 -23.21
CA ASP A 345 -4.59 -10.95 -23.08
C ASP A 345 -5.24 -10.90 -21.69
N LYS A 346 -6.37 -10.20 -21.55
CA LYS A 346 -7.04 -10.06 -20.24
C LYS A 346 -7.58 -11.41 -19.71
N PRO A 347 -8.27 -12.26 -20.50
CA PRO A 347 -8.80 -13.53 -20.00
C PRO A 347 -7.71 -14.50 -19.52
N GLY A 348 -6.66 -14.72 -20.32
CA GLY A 348 -5.54 -15.57 -19.90
C GLY A 348 -4.70 -14.92 -18.79
N THR A 349 -4.67 -13.58 -18.67
CA THR A 349 -4.12 -12.93 -17.47
C THR A 349 -4.93 -13.25 -16.21
N ILE A 350 -6.27 -13.25 -16.27
CA ILE A 350 -7.13 -13.66 -15.15
C ILE A 350 -6.81 -15.11 -14.73
N GLU A 351 -6.68 -16.03 -15.68
CA GLU A 351 -6.30 -17.42 -15.37
C GLU A 351 -4.86 -17.55 -14.82
N ARG A 352 -3.93 -16.68 -15.24
CA ARG A 352 -2.59 -16.60 -14.62
C ARG A 352 -2.62 -16.01 -13.19
N ILE A 353 -3.49 -15.04 -12.91
CA ILE A 353 -3.73 -14.53 -11.55
C ILE A 353 -4.27 -15.67 -10.68
N LYS A 354 -5.32 -16.37 -11.12
CA LYS A 354 -5.90 -17.52 -10.39
C LYS A 354 -4.87 -18.61 -10.12
N THR A 355 -4.15 -19.05 -11.15
CA THR A 355 -3.10 -20.07 -11.05
C THR A 355 -2.00 -19.65 -10.07
N THR A 356 -1.56 -18.39 -10.14
CA THR A 356 -0.54 -17.87 -9.20
C THR A 356 -1.05 -17.86 -7.76
N ILE A 357 -2.29 -17.39 -7.52
CA ILE A 357 -2.91 -17.38 -6.19
C ILE A 357 -3.11 -18.80 -5.64
N ARG A 358 -3.59 -19.73 -6.47
CA ARG A 358 -3.98 -21.09 -6.07
C ARG A 358 -2.78 -22.02 -5.89
N ASP A 359 -1.80 -21.96 -6.80
CA ASP A 359 -0.78 -23.00 -6.96
C ASP A 359 0.66 -22.51 -6.66
N VAL A 360 0.90 -21.20 -6.63
CA VAL A 360 2.26 -20.62 -6.53
C VAL A 360 2.49 -19.80 -5.26
N LEU A 361 1.48 -19.07 -4.77
CA LEU A 361 1.62 -18.28 -3.53
C LEU A 361 1.71 -19.18 -2.29
N PRO A 362 2.68 -18.94 -1.38
CA PRO A 362 2.70 -19.59 -0.06
C PRO A 362 1.42 -19.34 0.73
N GLN A 363 0.95 -20.33 1.50
CA GLN A 363 -0.33 -20.23 2.21
C GLN A 363 -0.39 -19.00 3.13
N HIS A 364 0.68 -18.70 3.88
CA HIS A 364 0.74 -17.54 4.77
C HIS A 364 0.63 -16.17 4.05
N VAL A 365 0.90 -16.13 2.75
CA VAL A 365 0.67 -14.97 1.87
C VAL A 365 -0.78 -14.95 1.41
N ARG A 366 -1.30 -16.08 0.90
CA ARG A 366 -2.73 -16.23 0.51
C ARG A 366 -3.67 -15.86 1.65
N ASP A 367 -3.31 -16.23 2.89
CA ASP A 367 -4.09 -15.97 4.08
C ASP A 367 -4.31 -14.46 4.32
N ARG A 368 -3.38 -13.61 3.86
CA ARG A 368 -3.44 -12.14 3.97
C ARG A 368 -3.79 -11.42 2.67
N LEU A 369 -3.74 -12.11 1.53
CA LEU A 369 -4.00 -11.51 0.22
C LEU A 369 -5.44 -10.98 0.14
N VAL A 370 -5.57 -9.81 -0.45
CA VAL A 370 -6.81 -9.12 -0.78
C VAL A 370 -6.64 -8.46 -2.14
N LEU A 371 -7.64 -8.55 -3.00
CA LEU A 371 -7.65 -7.85 -4.30
C LEU A 371 -8.40 -6.52 -4.19
N GLU A 372 -8.15 -5.61 -5.13
CA GLU A 372 -8.77 -4.28 -5.20
C GLU A 372 -9.10 -3.92 -6.65
N ASN A 373 -10.30 -3.39 -6.90
CA ASN A 373 -10.67 -2.89 -8.22
C ASN A 373 -9.86 -1.64 -8.58
N ASP A 374 -9.49 -1.53 -9.86
CA ASP A 374 -8.73 -0.44 -10.43
C ASP A 374 -9.46 0.22 -11.62
N GLU A 375 -8.95 1.37 -12.03
CA GLU A 375 -9.57 2.30 -12.96
C GLU A 375 -9.10 2.15 -14.42
N LEU A 376 -8.20 1.21 -14.71
CA LEU A 376 -7.57 1.08 -16.04
C LEU A 376 -7.66 -0.33 -16.63
N CYS A 377 -7.54 -1.34 -15.79
CA CYS A 377 -7.37 -2.74 -16.16
C CYS A 377 -8.50 -3.62 -15.62
N TYR A 378 -8.86 -3.51 -14.33
CA TYR A 378 -9.76 -4.46 -13.65
C TYR A 378 -10.81 -3.79 -12.76
N ASN A 379 -12.09 -3.74 -13.19
CA ASN A 379 -13.19 -3.29 -12.31
C ASN A 379 -13.64 -4.43 -11.37
N ALA A 380 -14.71 -4.24 -10.61
CA ALA A 380 -15.19 -5.28 -9.70
C ALA A 380 -15.82 -6.48 -10.45
N ASP A 381 -16.42 -6.30 -11.63
CA ASP A 381 -16.93 -7.41 -12.44
C ASP A 381 -15.81 -8.40 -12.82
N ASP A 382 -14.60 -7.88 -13.07
CA ASP A 382 -13.44 -8.69 -13.42
C ASP A 382 -12.86 -9.48 -12.24
N LEU A 383 -12.84 -8.87 -11.04
CA LEU A 383 -12.15 -9.42 -9.87
C LEU A 383 -13.05 -10.16 -8.90
N LEU A 384 -14.31 -9.77 -8.77
CA LEU A 384 -15.25 -10.40 -7.84
C LEU A 384 -15.46 -11.90 -8.13
N PRO A 385 -15.51 -12.40 -9.37
CA PRO A 385 -15.54 -13.84 -9.63
C PRO A 385 -14.28 -14.59 -9.17
N ILE A 386 -13.10 -13.98 -9.29
CA ILE A 386 -11.82 -14.54 -8.80
C ILE A 386 -11.83 -14.62 -7.26
N CYS A 387 -12.34 -13.57 -6.62
CA CYS A 387 -12.53 -13.48 -5.18
C CYS A 387 -13.56 -14.52 -4.69
N GLU A 388 -14.66 -14.66 -5.44
CA GLU A 388 -15.69 -15.70 -5.40
C GLU A 388 -15.08 -17.12 -5.33
N GLU A 389 -14.31 -17.45 -6.36
CA GLU A 389 -13.73 -18.79 -6.63
C GLU A 389 -12.64 -19.21 -5.63
N LEU A 390 -11.77 -18.26 -5.20
CA LEU A 390 -10.54 -18.56 -4.46
C LEU A 390 -10.58 -18.16 -2.97
N ASP A 391 -11.72 -17.69 -2.47
CA ASP A 391 -11.91 -17.13 -1.12
C ASP A 391 -10.90 -16.01 -0.77
N VAL A 392 -10.59 -15.16 -1.75
CA VAL A 392 -9.77 -13.96 -1.58
C VAL A 392 -10.70 -12.76 -1.42
N PRO A 393 -10.64 -11.94 -0.36
CA PRO A 393 -11.52 -10.78 -0.23
C PRO A 393 -11.24 -9.71 -1.29
N LEU A 394 -12.31 -9.04 -1.74
CA LEU A 394 -12.23 -7.84 -2.57
C LEU A 394 -12.39 -6.61 -1.68
N VAL A 395 -11.39 -5.73 -1.66
CA VAL A 395 -11.56 -4.33 -1.25
C VAL A 395 -12.23 -3.60 -2.40
N PHE A 396 -13.40 -3.03 -2.12
CA PHE A 396 -14.04 -2.09 -3.05
C PHE A 396 -13.45 -0.69 -2.82
N ASP A 397 -12.92 -0.09 -3.88
CA ASP A 397 -12.57 1.32 -3.95
C ASP A 397 -13.60 2.10 -4.78
N TYR A 398 -14.23 3.07 -4.14
CA TYR A 398 -15.29 3.91 -4.72
C TYR A 398 -14.79 4.85 -5.82
N HIS A 399 -13.52 5.27 -5.78
CA HIS A 399 -12.92 6.18 -6.75
C HIS A 399 -12.52 5.45 -8.03
N HIS A 400 -11.94 4.25 -7.90
CA HIS A 400 -11.61 3.38 -9.02
C HIS A 400 -12.88 2.97 -9.79
N ASP A 401 -13.96 2.59 -9.09
CA ASP A 401 -15.25 2.29 -9.73
C ASP A 401 -15.91 3.55 -10.34
N ALA A 402 -15.89 4.71 -9.67
CA ALA A 402 -16.39 5.97 -10.25
C ALA A 402 -15.59 6.50 -11.46
N LEU A 403 -14.48 5.85 -11.83
CA LEU A 403 -13.70 6.10 -13.04
C LEU A 403 -13.82 4.96 -14.07
N ARG A 404 -14.00 3.72 -13.61
CA ARG A 404 -14.27 2.53 -14.43
C ARG A 404 -15.42 1.72 -13.81
N PRO A 405 -16.68 2.12 -14.04
CA PRO A 405 -17.81 1.49 -13.37
C PRO A 405 -17.92 -0.01 -13.63
N SER A 406 -18.43 -0.70 -12.64
CA SER A 406 -18.90 -2.09 -12.75
C SER A 406 -20.35 -2.12 -13.24
N SER A 407 -20.71 -3.18 -13.95
CA SER A 407 -22.09 -3.43 -14.42
C SER A 407 -23.00 -3.90 -13.29
N ILE A 408 -22.43 -4.53 -12.26
CA ILE A 408 -23.10 -4.80 -10.98
C ILE A 408 -23.09 -3.51 -10.14
N PRO A 409 -24.21 -3.09 -9.52
CA PRO A 409 -24.22 -1.90 -8.65
C PRO A 409 -23.28 -2.03 -7.44
N PRO A 410 -22.61 -0.95 -6.99
CA PRO A 410 -21.68 -0.96 -5.86
C PRO A 410 -22.23 -1.65 -4.60
N ALA A 411 -23.49 -1.40 -4.24
CA ALA A 411 -24.11 -2.01 -3.06
C ALA A 411 -24.15 -3.56 -3.11
N GLU A 412 -24.32 -4.15 -4.29
CA GLU A 412 -24.36 -5.60 -4.49
C GLU A 412 -22.94 -6.19 -4.53
N ILE A 413 -21.97 -5.50 -5.15
CA ILE A 413 -20.54 -5.84 -5.08
C ILE A 413 -20.08 -5.89 -3.63
N ILE A 414 -20.39 -4.83 -2.87
CA ILE A 414 -20.06 -4.70 -1.45
C ILE A 414 -20.71 -5.82 -0.64
N ARG A 415 -21.99 -6.15 -0.88
CA ARG A 415 -22.68 -7.26 -0.20
C ARG A 415 -21.98 -8.60 -0.45
N ARG A 416 -21.58 -8.88 -1.69
CA ARG A 416 -20.86 -10.11 -2.07
C ARG A 416 -19.44 -10.16 -1.48
N ALA A 417 -18.68 -9.07 -1.59
CA ALA A 417 -17.34 -8.95 -1.00
C ALA A 417 -17.37 -9.10 0.54
N ASN A 418 -18.34 -8.48 1.21
CA ASN A 418 -18.55 -8.60 2.66
C ASN A 418 -18.84 -10.04 3.09
N ALA A 419 -19.49 -10.85 2.25
CA ALA A 419 -19.68 -12.28 2.52
C ALA A 419 -18.35 -13.05 2.54
N ILE A 420 -17.37 -12.69 1.70
CA ILE A 420 -16.01 -13.27 1.72
C ILE A 420 -15.30 -12.88 3.01
N PHE A 421 -15.30 -11.59 3.36
CA PHE A 421 -14.76 -11.10 4.64
C PHE A 421 -15.37 -11.84 5.84
N ALA A 422 -16.69 -12.05 5.84
CA ALA A 422 -17.40 -12.79 6.88
C ALA A 422 -17.00 -14.28 6.96
N ARG A 423 -16.86 -15.00 5.83
CA ARG A 423 -16.37 -16.40 5.82
C ARG A 423 -14.99 -16.54 6.44
N ARG A 424 -14.07 -15.61 6.11
CA ARG A 424 -12.73 -15.55 6.71
C ARG A 424 -12.75 -14.97 8.14
N GLY A 425 -13.90 -14.42 8.56
CA GLY A 425 -14.10 -13.70 9.82
C GLY A 425 -13.16 -12.52 10.00
N ILE A 426 -12.74 -11.89 8.90
CA ILE A 426 -11.90 -10.69 8.84
C ILE A 426 -12.86 -9.49 8.76
N ARG A 427 -12.56 -8.37 9.41
CA ARG A 427 -13.41 -7.18 9.26
C ARG A 427 -13.40 -6.69 7.81
N PRO A 428 -14.56 -6.36 7.22
CA PRO A 428 -14.64 -5.68 5.94
C PRO A 428 -13.71 -4.48 5.83
N LYS A 429 -13.20 -4.23 4.62
CA LYS A 429 -12.34 -3.11 4.29
C LYS A 429 -12.74 -2.53 2.93
N GLN A 430 -12.76 -1.20 2.85
CA GLN A 430 -13.03 -0.44 1.62
C GLN A 430 -12.05 0.73 1.54
N HIS A 431 -11.89 1.30 0.34
CA HIS A 431 -11.08 2.49 0.10
C HIS A 431 -11.95 3.65 -0.44
N LEU A 432 -11.69 4.86 0.04
CA LEU A 432 -12.37 6.08 -0.41
C LEU A 432 -11.35 7.12 -0.87
N SER A 433 -11.59 7.66 -2.05
CA SER A 433 -10.87 8.77 -2.64
C SER A 433 -11.81 9.64 -3.48
N GLU A 434 -11.37 10.85 -3.81
CA GLU A 434 -12.11 11.76 -4.69
C GLU A 434 -11.15 12.35 -5.74
N PRO A 435 -11.61 12.67 -6.96
CA PRO A 435 -10.78 13.38 -7.95
C PRO A 435 -10.45 14.79 -7.45
N ARG A 436 -9.26 15.32 -7.78
CA ARG A 436 -8.95 16.73 -7.51
C ARG A 436 -10.03 17.68 -8.09
N PRO A 437 -10.43 18.74 -7.36
CA PRO A 437 -11.32 19.78 -7.88
C PRO A 437 -10.86 20.32 -9.24
N GLY A 438 -11.78 20.34 -10.21
CA GLY A 438 -11.52 20.81 -11.57
C GLY A 438 -10.73 19.84 -12.46
N ALA A 439 -10.52 18.58 -12.06
CA ALA A 439 -9.99 17.55 -12.95
C ALA A 439 -11.03 17.09 -13.97
N VAL A 440 -10.69 17.10 -15.26
CA VAL A 440 -11.64 16.80 -16.36
C VAL A 440 -11.30 15.46 -17.02
N THR A 441 -10.06 15.30 -17.49
CA THR A 441 -9.64 14.06 -18.16
C THR A 441 -9.54 12.90 -17.18
N ILE A 442 -9.68 11.66 -17.65
CA ILE A 442 -9.49 10.45 -16.83
C ILE A 442 -8.14 10.53 -16.10
N MET A 443 -7.05 10.84 -16.81
CA MET A 443 -5.70 10.94 -16.25
C MET A 443 -5.52 12.03 -15.18
N GLU A 444 -6.34 13.08 -15.17
CA GLU A 444 -6.35 14.07 -14.10
C GLU A 444 -7.25 13.64 -12.93
N ARG A 445 -8.40 13.02 -13.22
CA ARG A 445 -9.39 12.58 -12.21
C ARG A 445 -8.83 11.46 -11.35
N ARG A 446 -8.00 10.58 -11.92
CA ARG A 446 -7.16 9.57 -11.22
C ARG A 446 -6.31 10.13 -10.07
N ALA A 447 -5.96 11.41 -10.13
CA ALA A 447 -5.15 12.01 -9.09
C ALA A 447 -6.03 12.43 -7.91
N HIS A 448 -5.94 11.66 -6.82
CA HIS A 448 -6.69 11.87 -5.58
C HIS A 448 -6.58 13.32 -5.08
N ALA A 449 -7.68 13.86 -4.56
CA ALA A 449 -7.77 15.15 -3.90
C ALA A 449 -6.92 15.22 -2.61
N ASP A 450 -6.73 16.44 -2.08
CA ASP A 450 -6.07 16.63 -0.79
C ASP A 450 -6.94 16.05 0.34
N ARG A 451 -8.28 16.22 0.30
CA ARG A 451 -9.27 15.65 1.23
C ARG A 451 -10.49 15.14 0.46
N CYS A 452 -11.34 14.36 1.11
CA CYS A 452 -12.64 13.92 0.58
C CYS A 452 -13.75 14.68 1.33
N GLU A 453 -14.78 15.12 0.60
CA GLU A 453 -15.85 15.99 1.10
C GLU A 453 -17.16 15.24 1.42
N ARG A 454 -17.31 13.97 1.02
CA ARG A 454 -18.49 13.15 1.35
C ARG A 454 -18.13 11.69 1.67
N LEU A 455 -18.92 11.05 2.52
CA LEU A 455 -18.99 9.59 2.62
C LEU A 455 -19.91 9.00 1.52
N PRO A 456 -19.58 7.84 0.91
CA PRO A 456 -20.46 7.13 -0.01
C PRO A 456 -21.79 6.71 0.62
N ASP A 457 -22.85 6.71 -0.18
CA ASP A 457 -24.21 6.44 0.30
C ASP A 457 -24.42 4.95 0.64
N GLU A 458 -23.62 4.04 0.08
CA GLU A 458 -23.61 2.61 0.44
C GLU A 458 -23.18 2.36 1.89
N LEU A 459 -22.47 3.31 2.53
CA LEU A 459 -22.12 3.24 3.94
C LEU A 459 -23.32 3.46 4.87
N GLU A 460 -24.44 3.97 4.35
CA GLU A 460 -25.67 4.11 5.14
C GLU A 460 -26.31 2.74 5.40
N ASP A 461 -26.34 1.84 4.41
CA ASP A 461 -27.12 0.60 4.48
C ASP A 461 -26.29 -0.69 4.42
N VAL A 462 -25.42 -0.88 3.41
CA VAL A 462 -24.73 -2.18 3.19
C VAL A 462 -23.31 -2.25 3.78
N ALA A 463 -22.75 -1.12 4.19
CA ALA A 463 -21.38 -1.02 4.71
C ALA A 463 -21.27 -0.09 5.95
N SER A 464 -22.30 -0.07 6.80
CA SER A 464 -22.33 0.80 7.99
C SER A 464 -21.28 0.44 9.06
N ASP A 465 -20.80 -0.81 9.14
CA ASP A 465 -19.60 -1.19 9.92
C ASP A 465 -18.50 -1.78 9.02
N VAL A 466 -17.71 -0.89 8.41
CA VAL A 466 -16.52 -1.22 7.60
C VAL A 466 -15.29 -0.43 8.09
N ASP A 467 -14.09 -0.97 7.87
CA ASP A 467 -12.87 -0.17 8.04
C ASP A 467 -12.54 0.53 6.71
N LEU A 468 -12.79 1.84 6.64
CA LEU A 468 -12.66 2.67 5.44
C LEU A 468 -11.30 3.41 5.41
N MET A 469 -10.50 3.16 4.37
CA MET A 469 -9.21 3.81 4.18
C MET A 469 -9.37 5.07 3.32
N ILE A 470 -8.96 6.22 3.83
CA ILE A 470 -8.98 7.49 3.11
C ILE A 470 -7.66 7.65 2.33
N GLU A 471 -7.76 7.57 1.01
CA GLU A 471 -6.62 7.53 0.06
C GLU A 471 -6.09 8.93 -0.34
N ALA A 472 -6.68 9.99 0.21
CA ALA A 472 -6.40 11.40 -0.09
C ALA A 472 -4.94 11.84 0.18
N LYS A 473 -4.50 13.01 -0.33
CA LYS A 473 -3.10 13.46 -0.19
C LYS A 473 -2.75 14.04 1.19
N ASP A 474 -3.70 14.65 1.89
CA ASP A 474 -3.50 15.35 3.18
C ASP A 474 -3.63 14.42 4.41
N LYS A 475 -3.76 13.11 4.16
CA LYS A 475 -3.67 11.98 5.12
C LYS A 475 -4.57 12.12 6.34
N GLU A 476 -4.02 12.24 7.54
CA GLU A 476 -4.82 12.35 8.77
C GLU A 476 -5.78 13.55 8.72
N GLN A 477 -5.43 14.62 8.00
CA GLN A 477 -6.29 15.79 7.84
C GLN A 477 -7.58 15.47 7.08
N ALA A 478 -7.56 14.50 6.16
CA ALA A 478 -8.77 14.06 5.47
C ALA A 478 -9.69 13.23 6.39
N VAL A 479 -9.11 12.41 7.28
CA VAL A 479 -9.85 11.68 8.32
C VAL A 479 -10.48 12.65 9.32
N LEU A 480 -9.70 13.59 9.85
CA LEU A 480 -10.20 14.61 10.79
C LEU A 480 -11.23 15.55 10.16
N HIS A 481 -11.16 15.79 8.85
CA HIS A 481 -12.16 16.56 8.10
C HIS A 481 -13.51 15.82 8.04
N LEU A 482 -13.51 14.53 7.68
CA LEU A 482 -14.72 13.69 7.72
C LEU A 482 -15.27 13.52 9.16
N TYR A 483 -14.41 13.39 10.17
CA TYR A 483 -14.84 13.42 11.58
C TYR A 483 -15.53 14.74 11.95
N ARG A 484 -15.06 15.90 11.46
CA ARG A 484 -15.74 17.20 11.67
C ARG A 484 -17.07 17.30 10.92
N ILE A 485 -17.15 16.86 9.66
CA ILE A 485 -18.40 16.90 8.87
C ILE A 485 -19.47 16.04 9.55
N TYR A 486 -19.14 14.77 9.81
CA TYR A 486 -20.11 13.75 10.22
C TYR A 486 -20.21 13.52 11.74
N GLY A 487 -19.41 14.22 12.56
CA GLY A 487 -19.45 14.11 14.02
C GLY A 487 -18.97 12.76 14.58
N LEU A 488 -18.26 11.97 13.78
CA LEU A 488 -17.92 10.57 14.08
C LEU A 488 -17.04 10.37 15.31
N GLN A 489 -16.18 11.35 15.64
CA GLN A 489 -15.25 11.35 16.78
C GLN A 489 -14.98 12.80 17.23
N GLU A 490 -14.47 12.97 18.46
CA GLU A 490 -13.92 14.26 18.88
C GLU A 490 -12.63 14.58 18.10
N VAL A 491 -12.48 15.84 17.68
CA VAL A 491 -11.35 16.33 16.88
C VAL A 491 -10.67 17.49 17.59
N LYS A 492 -9.42 17.26 18.03
CA LYS A 492 -8.61 18.27 18.72
C LYS A 492 -8.16 19.36 17.75
N HIS A 493 -8.37 20.63 18.10
CA HIS A 493 -8.02 21.77 17.23
C HIS A 493 -6.52 21.86 16.94
N GLU A 494 -5.65 21.51 17.90
CA GLU A 494 -4.19 21.43 17.73
C GLU A 494 -3.74 20.45 16.62
N SER A 495 -4.57 19.47 16.27
CA SER A 495 -4.34 18.48 15.23
C SER A 495 -4.90 18.88 13.86
N LEU A 496 -5.53 20.06 13.73
CA LEU A 496 -6.09 20.55 12.48
C LEU A 496 -5.12 21.46 11.73
N ARG A 497 -5.05 21.30 10.41
CA ARG A 497 -4.34 22.18 9.49
C ARG A 497 -5.33 22.67 8.43
N PRO A 498 -5.21 23.93 7.95
CA PRO A 498 -6.13 24.44 6.94
C PRO A 498 -5.93 23.69 5.62
N PRO A 499 -6.99 23.55 4.79
CA PRO A 499 -6.84 23.09 3.42
C PRO A 499 -5.80 23.92 2.66
N ASN A 500 -5.03 23.25 1.81
CA ASN A 500 -3.96 23.89 1.05
C ASN A 500 -4.54 24.74 -0.09
N VAL A 501 -4.57 26.08 0.09
CA VAL A 501 -5.13 27.07 -0.86
C VAL A 501 -4.69 26.81 -2.31
N ASN A 502 -3.42 26.45 -2.53
CA ASN A 502 -2.89 26.07 -3.83
C ASN A 502 -2.75 24.54 -3.93
N GLN A 503 -3.86 23.85 -4.14
CA GLN A 503 -3.85 22.41 -4.47
C GLN A 503 -3.04 22.16 -5.76
N THR A 504 -2.19 21.13 -5.77
CA THR A 504 -1.27 20.92 -6.89
C THR A 504 -1.94 20.28 -8.10
N LYS A 505 -1.98 21.02 -9.23
CA LYS A 505 -2.45 20.49 -10.52
C LYS A 505 -1.44 19.56 -11.20
N GLU A 506 -0.13 19.64 -10.89
CA GLU A 506 0.85 18.65 -11.36
C GLU A 506 0.58 17.24 -10.79
N THR A 507 0.65 16.22 -11.65
CA THR A 507 0.67 14.79 -11.24
C THR A 507 1.99 14.38 -10.58
N LYS A 508 3.07 15.11 -10.87
CA LYS A 508 4.39 14.98 -10.23
C LYS A 508 4.29 15.58 -8.82
N GLY A 509 4.04 14.71 -7.83
CA GLY A 509 3.67 15.07 -6.46
C GLY A 509 4.51 16.16 -5.79
N ARG A 510 3.86 16.92 -4.88
CA ARG A 510 4.29 18.17 -4.24
C ARG A 510 5.81 18.26 -3.96
N LYS A 511 6.55 18.83 -4.92
CA LYS A 511 7.98 19.14 -4.76
C LYS A 511 8.14 20.11 -3.58
N SER A 512 9.06 19.84 -2.65
CA SER A 512 9.37 20.77 -1.56
C SER A 512 9.84 22.10 -2.16
N SER A 513 9.26 23.23 -1.75
CA SER A 513 9.63 24.56 -2.25
C SER A 513 11.09 24.88 -1.89
N LYS A 514 11.98 24.66 -2.86
CA LYS A 514 13.42 24.93 -2.74
C LYS A 514 13.61 26.44 -2.73
N ARG A 515 13.53 27.03 -1.53
CA ARG A 515 13.52 28.48 -1.27
C ARG A 515 14.49 29.22 -2.20
N THR A 516 13.92 29.93 -3.17
CA THR A 516 14.64 30.79 -4.09
C THR A 516 15.51 31.76 -3.28
N LYS A 517 16.78 31.91 -3.65
CA LYS A 517 17.55 33.05 -3.16
C LYS A 517 16.84 34.30 -3.66
N LYS A 518 16.41 35.20 -2.76
CA LYS A 518 16.23 36.59 -3.16
C LYS A 518 17.60 37.07 -3.64
N GLY A 519 17.73 37.35 -4.94
CA GLY A 519 18.73 38.31 -5.38
C GLY A 519 18.36 39.69 -4.83
N ASN A 520 19.33 40.60 -4.78
CA ASN A 520 18.99 42.00 -4.59
C ASN A 520 18.24 42.46 -5.84
N VAL A 521 17.11 43.14 -5.64
CA VAL A 521 16.55 44.01 -6.66
C VAL A 521 17.21 45.36 -6.45
N THR A 522 18.11 45.75 -7.36
CA THR A 522 18.33 47.16 -7.65
C THR A 522 17.17 47.61 -8.52
N LEU A 523 16.57 48.75 -8.17
CA LEU A 523 15.58 49.41 -9.00
C LEU A 523 16.36 50.31 -9.97
N ASP A 524 16.09 50.14 -11.26
CA ASP A 524 16.25 51.18 -12.26
C ASP A 524 14.96 51.12 -13.11
N GLU A 525 14.36 52.28 -13.36
CA GLU A 525 13.09 52.43 -14.08
C GLU A 525 13.40 52.81 -15.53
N ASP A 526 12.68 52.26 -16.50
CA ASP A 526 12.36 52.96 -17.74
C ASP A 526 11.13 52.35 -18.44
N VAL A 527 10.59 53.07 -19.42
CA VAL A 527 9.17 52.98 -19.84
C VAL A 527 9.03 52.47 -21.30
N ASN A 528 7.78 52.32 -21.76
CA ASN A 528 7.33 52.00 -23.13
C ASN A 528 7.47 50.51 -23.57
N ASP A 529 6.64 49.97 -24.48
CA ASP A 529 5.51 50.57 -25.21
C ASP A 529 4.34 49.59 -25.47
N LEU A 530 3.27 50.08 -26.10
CA LEU A 530 2.06 49.34 -26.49
C LEU A 530 2.13 48.69 -27.88
N GLU A 531 1.29 47.66 -28.06
CA GLU A 531 0.76 47.13 -29.35
C GLU A 531 1.76 46.52 -30.36
N GLY A 532 1.23 45.72 -31.30
CA GLY A 532 2.01 45.00 -32.32
C GLY A 532 1.41 43.63 -32.66
N GLN A 533 0.98 43.45 -33.91
CA GLN A 533 0.28 42.26 -34.41
C GLN A 533 1.00 41.71 -35.66
N ILE A 534 0.62 40.49 -36.09
CA ILE A 534 0.74 39.96 -37.47
C ILE A 534 2.05 39.23 -37.90
N GLU A 535 1.81 38.07 -38.55
CA GLU A 535 2.61 37.24 -39.49
C GLU A 535 3.97 36.61 -39.12
N GLY A 536 4.26 35.51 -39.84
CA GLY A 536 5.44 34.65 -39.65
C GLY A 536 5.14 33.16 -39.92
N GLU A 537 4.69 32.81 -41.12
CA GLU A 537 4.73 31.40 -41.59
C GLU A 537 6.17 30.98 -41.89
N ASP A 538 6.48 29.70 -41.68
CA ASP A 538 7.42 28.99 -42.57
C ASP A 538 7.22 27.47 -42.43
N VAL A 539 7.04 26.77 -43.56
CA VAL A 539 6.77 25.33 -43.62
C VAL A 539 7.72 24.69 -44.62
N LEU A 540 8.66 23.88 -44.13
CA LEU A 540 9.55 23.10 -44.98
C LEU A 540 8.95 21.71 -45.27
N ASN A 541 8.23 21.62 -46.39
CA ASN A 541 7.93 20.34 -47.02
C ASN A 541 9.19 19.71 -47.64
N LEU A 542 9.16 18.39 -47.80
CA LEU A 542 10.09 17.66 -48.66
C LEU A 542 9.40 17.41 -50.00
N GLU A 543 9.91 18.03 -51.06
CA GLU A 543 9.54 17.70 -52.43
C GLU A 543 10.31 16.46 -52.90
N VAL A 544 9.68 15.67 -53.78
CA VAL A 544 10.30 14.58 -54.53
C VAL A 544 9.93 14.81 -55.99
N ASP A 545 10.94 14.86 -56.85
CA ASP A 545 10.81 15.30 -58.24
C ASP A 545 10.22 14.22 -59.17
N ASP A 546 9.74 14.66 -60.32
CA ASP A 546 8.91 13.91 -61.27
C ASP A 546 9.72 13.07 -62.29
N GLY A 547 9.05 12.18 -63.02
CA GLY A 547 9.65 11.31 -64.04
C GLY A 547 8.68 10.25 -64.56
N GLY A 548 7.61 10.67 -65.22
CA GLY A 548 6.61 9.77 -65.79
C GLY A 548 6.95 9.23 -67.19
N ASP A 549 6.16 8.26 -67.65
CA ASP A 549 5.70 8.11 -69.03
C ASP A 549 4.43 7.22 -69.07
N GLU A 550 3.66 7.40 -70.15
CA GLU A 550 2.52 6.68 -70.77
C GLU A 550 2.07 5.29 -70.21
N VAL A 551 0.81 4.80 -70.37
CA VAL A 551 -0.17 4.95 -71.46
C VAL A 551 -1.65 4.79 -70.99
N GLU A 552 -2.59 4.99 -71.92
CA GLU A 552 -4.07 4.99 -71.87
C GLU A 552 -4.80 3.75 -71.30
N GLY A 553 -6.09 3.91 -70.95
CA GLY A 553 -7.04 2.80 -70.73
C GLY A 553 -8.41 3.21 -70.15
N ALA A 554 -9.45 3.36 -71.00
CA ALA A 554 -10.84 3.58 -70.61
C ALA A 554 -11.48 2.31 -69.97
N LEU A 555 -12.28 2.39 -68.91
CA LEU A 555 -13.75 2.59 -68.91
C LEU A 555 -14.53 1.81 -70.00
N GLU A 556 -15.43 0.91 -69.57
CA GLU A 556 -16.84 0.85 -70.02
C GLU A 556 -17.69 -0.01 -69.06
N GLU A 557 -19.01 0.25 -69.02
CA GLU A 557 -20.01 -0.44 -68.19
C GLU A 557 -21.04 -1.15 -69.08
N GLU A 558 -21.28 -2.45 -68.88
CA GLU A 558 -22.41 -3.24 -69.43
C GLU A 558 -22.67 -4.43 -68.46
N ASP A 559 -23.88 -4.92 -68.19
CA ASP A 559 -25.24 -4.44 -68.52
C ASP A 559 -26.29 -5.10 -67.54
N GLU A 560 -27.59 -4.96 -67.84
CA GLU A 560 -28.77 -5.71 -67.36
C GLU A 560 -28.55 -7.17 -66.86
N GLY A 561 -29.39 -7.77 -66.02
CA GLY A 561 -30.71 -7.38 -65.51
C GLY A 561 -31.66 -8.59 -65.40
N GLN A 562 -32.56 -8.60 -64.41
CA GLN A 562 -33.64 -9.58 -64.19
C GLN A 562 -33.30 -11.10 -64.05
N LYS A 563 -33.40 -11.61 -62.81
CA LYS A 563 -34.52 -12.51 -62.44
C LYS A 563 -34.70 -12.68 -60.92
#